data_AF-A0A6P4AKT9-F1
#
_entry.id   AF-A0A6P4AKT9-F1
#
_cell.length_a   1.000
_cell.length_b   1.000
_cell.length_c   1.000
_cell.angle_alpha   90.00
_cell.angle_beta   90.00
_cell.angle_gamma   90.00
#
_symmetry.space_group_name_H-M   'P 1'
#
loop_
_entity.id
_entity.type
_entity.pdbx_description
1 polymer ?
#
loop_
_entity_poly.entity_id
_entity_poly.type
_entity_poly.pdbx_seq_one_letter_code
_entity_poly.pdbx_strand_id
1 'polypeptide(L)'
;MYRTRSSGVTSISSSAASKARDTRRQRKRGKIRPGSAGEEMALVEHLKGMSPTDGAKLELKSLLLSLVMLGEVEIARKLQRAGENFQLSQLAAVRLAEDTMSNDRMDDQIHTLEHYTQKMRIEVQNSEAFFWRCKVFPF
;
A
#
# COMPACT_ATOMS: atom_id res chain seq x y z
N MET A 1 60.48 -58.85 -10.03
CA MET A 1 60.29 -58.27 -8.68
C MET A 1 60.16 -56.75 -8.84
N TYR A 2 58.94 -56.21 -8.87
CA TYR A 2 58.64 -54.80 -8.58
C TYR A 2 57.27 -54.75 -7.92
N ARG A 3 57.21 -54.22 -6.69
CA ARG A 3 55.98 -53.96 -5.93
C ARG A 3 55.69 -52.47 -6.00
N THR A 4 54.45 -52.10 -6.27
CA THR A 4 53.85 -50.85 -5.76
C THR A 4 52.50 -51.17 -5.13
N ARG A 5 52.28 -50.59 -3.95
CA ARG A 5 51.22 -50.87 -2.97
C ARG A 5 49.95 -50.06 -3.27
N SER A 6 48.80 -50.68 -2.97
CA SER A 6 47.68 -50.13 -2.18
C SER A 6 46.96 -48.86 -2.67
N SER A 7 45.69 -49.00 -3.06
CA SER A 7 44.53 -48.60 -2.24
C SER A 7 43.23 -48.89 -2.97
N GLY A 8 42.30 -49.56 -2.29
CA GLY A 8 40.92 -49.65 -2.73
C GLY A 8 40.15 -48.40 -2.32
N VAL A 9 39.13 -48.03 -3.09
CA VAL A 9 37.79 -47.64 -2.65
C VAL A 9 36.89 -47.63 -3.89
N THR A 10 35.90 -48.52 -3.88
CA THR A 10 34.70 -48.44 -4.71
C THR A 10 33.84 -47.26 -4.26
N SER A 11 33.39 -46.39 -5.18
CA SER A 11 32.06 -45.80 -5.08
C SER A 11 31.63 -45.16 -6.40
N ILE A 12 30.67 -45.85 -7.03
CA ILE A 12 29.83 -45.35 -8.10
C ILE A 12 28.86 -44.38 -7.41
N SER A 13 28.85 -43.09 -7.74
CA SER A 13 27.82 -42.18 -7.25
C SER A 13 27.38 -41.17 -8.32
N SER A 14 26.36 -41.63 -9.05
CA SER A 14 25.29 -40.87 -9.72
C SER A 14 25.31 -39.35 -9.55
N SER A 15 25.86 -38.63 -10.52
CA SER A 15 25.85 -37.15 -10.56
C SER A 15 24.72 -36.57 -11.43
N ALA A 16 23.55 -37.23 -11.49
CA ALA A 16 22.44 -36.82 -12.37
C ALA A 16 21.18 -36.29 -11.65
N ALA A 17 21.18 -36.19 -10.31
CA ALA A 17 19.99 -35.79 -9.54
C ALA A 17 20.13 -34.46 -8.75
N SER A 18 21.26 -33.74 -8.87
CA SER A 18 21.49 -32.49 -8.13
C SER A 18 21.09 -31.21 -8.87
N LYS A 19 20.91 -31.24 -10.20
CA LYS A 19 20.57 -30.03 -10.99
C LYS A 19 19.07 -29.69 -11.04
N ALA A 20 18.19 -30.59 -10.64
CA ALA A 20 16.73 -30.37 -10.74
C ALA A 20 16.11 -29.66 -9.51
N ARG A 21 16.83 -29.57 -8.38
CA ARG A 21 16.33 -28.88 -7.16
C ARG A 21 16.81 -27.43 -7.03
N ASP A 22 17.85 -27.04 -7.76
CA ASP A 22 18.41 -25.69 -7.66
C ASP A 22 17.60 -24.66 -8.49
N THR A 23 17.01 -25.09 -9.61
CA THR A 23 16.18 -24.22 -10.47
C THR A 23 14.83 -23.86 -9.85
N ARG A 24 14.33 -24.64 -8.88
CA ARG A 24 13.05 -24.36 -8.20
C ARG A 24 13.19 -23.49 -6.95
N ARG A 25 14.38 -23.42 -6.34
CA ARG A 25 14.64 -22.61 -5.12
C ARG A 25 15.18 -21.20 -5.41
N GLN A 26 15.61 -20.93 -6.63
CA GLN A 26 16.12 -19.61 -7.03
C GLN A 26 15.02 -18.57 -7.37
N ARG A 27 13.74 -18.96 -7.47
CA ARG A 27 12.67 -18.02 -7.90
C ARG A 27 12.13 -17.04 -6.85
N LYS A 28 12.52 -17.13 -5.58
CA LYS A 28 12.00 -16.21 -4.53
C LYS A 28 13.00 -15.92 -3.41
N ARG A 29 14.24 -15.54 -3.76
CA ARG A 29 15.20 -15.06 -2.76
C ARG A 29 16.15 -13.99 -3.30
N GLY A 30 15.65 -13.13 -4.18
CA GLY A 30 16.24 -11.81 -4.36
C GLY A 30 15.87 -10.98 -3.14
N LYS A 31 16.86 -10.31 -2.52
CA LYS A 31 16.60 -9.28 -1.50
C LYS A 31 15.55 -8.34 -2.08
N ILE A 32 14.43 -8.14 -1.38
CA ILE A 32 13.48 -7.08 -1.70
C ILE A 32 14.30 -5.80 -1.68
N ARG A 33 14.52 -5.21 -2.85
CA ARG A 33 15.19 -3.93 -3.01
C ARG A 33 14.08 -2.91 -3.13
N PRO A 34 14.20 -1.75 -2.45
CA PRO A 34 13.29 -0.62 -2.67
C PRO A 34 13.06 -0.42 -4.17
N GLY A 35 11.80 -0.33 -4.61
CA GLY A 35 11.44 -0.22 -6.02
C GLY A 35 11.19 -1.55 -6.75
N SER A 36 11.09 -2.69 -6.06
CA SER A 36 10.75 -3.96 -6.73
C SER A 36 9.24 -4.08 -6.97
N ALA A 37 8.82 -4.66 -8.10
CA ALA A 37 7.40 -4.76 -8.46
C ALA A 37 6.50 -5.43 -7.40
N GLY A 38 7.05 -6.36 -6.61
CA GLY A 38 6.31 -6.99 -5.51
C GLY A 38 6.17 -6.10 -4.27
N GLU A 39 7.12 -5.19 -4.03
CA GLU A 39 7.07 -4.21 -2.94
C GLU A 39 6.11 -3.07 -3.28
N GLU A 40 6.18 -2.54 -4.51
CA GLU A 40 5.26 -1.50 -4.98
C GLU A 40 3.79 -1.97 -4.94
N MET A 41 3.53 -3.22 -5.33
CA MET A 41 2.19 -3.79 -5.25
C MET A 41 1.70 -3.96 -3.80
N ALA A 42 2.60 -4.36 -2.89
CA ALA A 42 2.28 -4.45 -1.47
C ALA A 42 2.02 -3.07 -0.85
N LEU A 43 2.71 -2.02 -1.31
CA LEU A 43 2.47 -0.64 -0.89
C LEU A 43 1.06 -0.19 -1.29
N VAL A 44 0.64 -0.40 -2.54
CA VAL A 44 -0.72 -0.05 -2.99
C VAL A 44 -1.79 -0.80 -2.18
N GLU A 45 -1.61 -2.10 -1.95
CA GLU A 45 -2.53 -2.90 -1.15
C GLU A 45 -2.62 -2.37 0.29
N HIS A 46 -1.48 -2.05 0.90
CA HIS A 46 -1.43 -1.48 2.24
C HIS A 46 -2.14 -0.12 2.32
N LEU A 47 -1.88 0.78 1.38
CA LEU A 47 -2.53 2.09 1.30
C LEU A 47 -4.05 1.96 1.15
N LYS A 48 -4.53 0.99 0.37
CA LYS A 48 -5.97 0.67 0.24
C LYS A 48 -6.55 0.14 1.55
N GLY A 49 -5.81 -0.71 2.26
CA GLY A 49 -6.19 -1.25 3.57
C GLY A 49 -6.29 -0.19 4.68
N MET A 50 -5.63 0.96 4.52
CA MET A 50 -5.73 2.09 5.46
C MET A 50 -6.96 2.98 5.23
N SER A 51 -7.79 2.68 4.23
CA SER A 51 -9.05 3.42 4.03
C SER A 51 -9.96 3.30 5.25
N PRO A 52 -10.73 4.35 5.60
CA PRO A 52 -11.72 4.24 6.67
C PRO A 52 -12.74 3.15 6.31
N THR A 53 -12.94 2.22 7.24
CA THR A 53 -13.99 1.20 7.10
C THR A 53 -15.37 1.86 7.15
N ASP A 54 -16.38 1.20 6.58
CA ASP A 54 -17.74 1.75 6.61
C ASP A 54 -18.29 1.88 8.04
N GLY A 55 -17.91 0.96 8.93
CA GLY A 55 -18.19 1.08 10.37
C GLY A 55 -17.57 2.34 10.98
N ALA A 56 -16.28 2.61 10.72
CA ALA A 56 -15.61 3.80 11.21
C ALA A 56 -16.24 5.10 10.67
N LYS A 57 -16.68 5.11 9.41
CA LYS A 57 -17.41 6.27 8.82
C LYS A 57 -18.75 6.49 9.52
N LEU A 58 -19.49 5.42 9.84
CA LEU A 58 -20.75 5.51 10.57
C LEU A 58 -20.56 6.04 11.99
N GLU A 59 -19.55 5.53 12.70
CA GLU A 59 -19.20 6.02 14.04
C GLU A 59 -18.77 7.49 14.01
N LEU A 60 -17.94 7.88 13.04
CA LEU A 60 -17.53 9.27 12.83
C LEU A 60 -18.73 10.19 12.59
N LYS A 61 -19.70 9.75 11.77
CA LYS A 61 -20.94 10.49 11.53
C LYS A 61 -21.76 10.66 12.82
N SER A 62 -21.94 9.60 13.59
CA SER A 62 -22.67 9.63 14.86
C SER A 62 -22.00 10.56 15.89
N LEU A 63 -20.67 10.54 15.95
CA LEU A 63 -19.90 11.43 16.82
C LEU A 63 -20.04 12.90 16.41
N LEU A 64 -19.92 13.19 15.11
CA LEU A 64 -20.11 14.54 14.58
C LEU A 64 -21.50 15.10 14.90
N LEU A 65 -22.55 14.28 14.72
CA LEU A 65 -23.92 14.68 15.06
C LEU A 65 -24.08 14.94 16.56
N SER A 66 -23.54 14.07 17.40
CA SER A 66 -23.60 14.23 18.87
C SER A 66 -22.93 15.53 19.31
N LEU A 67 -21.73 15.84 18.79
CA LEU A 67 -21.02 17.08 19.11
C LEU A 67 -21.82 18.31 18.68
N VAL A 68 -22.46 18.29 17.50
CA VAL A 68 -23.32 19.40 17.05
C VAL A 68 -24.54 19.56 17.96
N MET A 69 -25.20 18.47 18.34
CA MET A 69 -26.37 18.50 19.23
C MET A 69 -26.03 19.04 20.62
N LEU A 70 -24.81 18.81 21.10
CA LEU A 70 -24.31 19.33 22.38
C LEU A 70 -23.83 20.79 22.30
N GLY A 71 -23.83 21.41 21.12
CA GLY A 71 -23.32 22.76 20.92
C GLY A 71 -21.79 22.85 20.79
N GLU A 72 -21.09 21.72 20.71
CA GLU A 72 -19.62 21.61 20.56
C GLU A 72 -19.20 21.79 19.09
N VAL A 73 -19.65 22.88 18.48
CA VAL A 73 -19.57 23.16 17.03
C VAL A 73 -18.11 23.21 16.55
N GLU A 74 -17.22 23.82 17.31
CA GLU A 74 -15.81 23.97 16.89
C GLU A 74 -15.02 22.66 16.98
N ILE A 75 -15.37 21.79 17.94
CA ILE A 75 -14.80 20.44 18.04
C ILE A 75 -15.27 19.60 16.84
N ALA A 76 -16.58 19.63 16.56
CA ALA A 76 -17.16 18.94 15.41
C ALA A 76 -16.54 19.40 14.08
N ARG A 77 -16.34 20.72 13.90
CA ARG A 77 -15.70 21.29 12.71
C ARG A 77 -14.26 20.81 12.54
N LYS A 78 -13.47 20.81 13.62
CA LYS A 78 -12.08 20.31 13.59
C LYS A 78 -12.04 18.82 13.27
N LEU A 79 -12.92 18.03 13.89
CA LEU A 79 -13.02 16.60 13.65
C LEU A 79 -13.39 16.29 12.18
N GLN A 80 -14.37 17.00 11.62
CA GLN A 80 -14.76 16.82 10.23
C GLN A 80 -13.59 17.15 9.28
N ARG A 81 -12.92 18.28 9.49
CA ARG A 81 -11.73 18.65 8.68
C ARG A 81 -10.61 17.62 8.78
N ALA A 82 -10.35 17.09 9.98
CA ALA A 82 -9.35 16.06 10.18
C ALA A 82 -9.70 14.77 9.42
N GLY A 83 -10.95 14.31 9.50
CA GLY A 83 -11.42 13.15 8.75
C GLY A 83 -11.40 13.36 7.24
N GLU A 84 -11.75 14.57 6.77
CA GLU A 84 -11.70 14.94 5.35
C GLU A 84 -10.28 14.90 4.82
N ASN A 85 -9.35 15.51 5.55
CA ASN A 85 -7.93 15.52 5.19
C ASN A 85 -7.36 14.11 5.19
N PHE A 86 -7.67 13.28 6.21
CA PHE A 86 -7.22 11.89 6.25
C PHE A 86 -7.68 11.11 5.03
N GLN A 87 -8.97 11.14 4.71
CA GLN A 87 -9.52 10.39 3.59
C GLN A 87 -9.06 10.94 2.23
N LEU A 88 -8.90 12.26 2.07
CA LEU A 88 -8.33 12.85 0.87
C LEU A 88 -6.88 12.45 0.67
N SER A 89 -6.04 12.54 1.70
CA SER A 89 -4.63 12.15 1.63
C SER A 89 -4.47 10.66 1.39
N GLN A 90 -5.32 9.82 1.98
CA GLN A 90 -5.32 8.38 1.72
C GLN A 90 -5.65 8.07 0.26
N LEU A 91 -6.70 8.69 -0.28
CA LEU A 91 -7.08 8.48 -1.67
C LEU A 91 -6.04 9.02 -2.66
N ALA A 92 -5.45 10.18 -2.35
CA ALA A 92 -4.35 10.76 -3.12
C ALA A 92 -3.12 9.85 -3.11
N ALA A 93 -2.75 9.28 -1.95
CA ALA A 93 -1.63 8.35 -1.83
C ALA A 93 -1.87 7.06 -2.63
N VAL A 94 -3.08 6.49 -2.58
CA VAL A 94 -3.42 5.31 -3.39
C VAL A 94 -3.31 5.63 -4.88
N ARG A 95 -3.88 6.75 -5.34
CA ARG A 95 -3.82 7.16 -6.75
C ARG A 95 -2.40 7.42 -7.23
N LEU A 96 -1.61 8.11 -6.42
CA LEU A 96 -0.21 8.36 -6.70
C LEU A 96 0.54 7.04 -6.85
N ALA A 97 0.39 6.11 -5.91
CA ALA A 97 1.07 4.82 -5.96
C ALA A 97 0.61 3.95 -7.15
N GLU A 98 -0.69 3.95 -7.48
CA GLU A 98 -1.21 3.26 -8.67
C GLU A 98 -0.60 3.83 -9.98
N ASP A 99 -0.53 5.15 -10.09
CA ASP A 99 0.00 5.82 -11.28
C ASP A 99 1.51 5.59 -11.40
N THR A 100 2.27 5.68 -10.30
CA THR A 100 3.71 5.39 -10.26
C THR A 100 4.02 3.93 -10.62
N MET A 101 3.18 2.97 -10.20
CA MET A 101 3.34 1.57 -10.62
C MET A 101 3.14 1.34 -12.13
N SER A 102 2.32 2.17 -12.78
CA SER A 102 1.93 2.00 -14.18
C SER A 102 2.88 2.66 -15.19
N ASN A 103 3.77 3.55 -14.74
CA ASN A 103 4.55 4.43 -15.62
C ASN A 103 6.06 4.31 -15.36
N ASP A 104 6.83 3.86 -16.36
CA ASP A 104 8.29 3.62 -16.27
C ASP A 104 9.13 4.90 -16.38
N ARG A 105 8.49 6.06 -16.59
CA ARG A 105 9.12 7.39 -16.68
C ARG A 105 8.49 8.33 -15.68
N MET A 106 9.16 8.54 -14.55
CA MET A 106 8.73 9.51 -13.54
C MET A 106 9.07 10.93 -14.01
N ASP A 107 8.06 11.80 -14.04
CA ASP A 107 8.27 13.24 -13.94
C ASP A 107 8.09 13.63 -12.47
N ASP A 108 9.21 13.83 -11.77
CA ASP A 108 9.27 14.13 -10.33
C ASP A 108 8.49 15.41 -9.96
N GLN A 109 8.14 16.24 -10.95
CA GLN A 109 7.42 17.50 -10.74
C GLN A 109 5.89 17.35 -10.80
N ILE A 110 5.37 16.25 -11.37
CA ILE A 110 3.92 15.98 -11.53
C ILE A 110 3.39 15.01 -10.46
N HIS A 111 4.26 14.15 -9.93
CA HIS A 111 3.90 13.08 -8.99
C HIS A 111 4.06 13.48 -7.51
N THR A 112 3.58 14.67 -7.13
CA THR A 112 3.55 15.10 -5.71
C THR A 112 2.22 14.74 -5.05
N LEU A 113 2.27 14.30 -3.79
CA LEU A 113 1.06 13.99 -3.01
C LEU A 113 0.11 15.19 -2.91
N GLU A 114 0.66 16.40 -2.86
CA GLU A 114 -0.08 17.66 -2.80
C GLU A 114 -0.92 17.88 -4.06
N HIS A 115 -0.34 17.65 -5.24
CA HIS A 115 -1.06 17.74 -6.52
C HIS A 115 -2.22 16.73 -6.58
N TYR A 116 -1.97 15.48 -6.17
CA TYR A 116 -3.03 14.46 -6.10
C TYR A 116 -4.09 14.80 -5.06
N THR A 117 -3.71 15.36 -3.91
CA THR A 117 -4.68 15.79 -2.88
C THR A 117 -5.60 16.89 -3.42
N GLN A 118 -5.05 17.85 -4.16
CA GLN A 118 -5.84 18.90 -4.78
C GLN A 118 -6.76 18.36 -5.88
N LYS A 119 -6.27 17.43 -6.70
CA LYS A 119 -7.07 16.73 -7.72
C LYS A 119 -8.22 15.93 -7.09
N MET A 120 -7.93 15.12 -6.07
CA MET A 120 -8.95 14.35 -5.35
C MET A 120 -9.98 15.24 -4.66
N ARG A 121 -9.56 16.41 -4.14
CA ARG A 121 -10.48 17.38 -3.54
C ARG A 121 -11.54 17.86 -4.54
N ILE A 122 -11.21 18.00 -5.82
CA ILE A 122 -12.16 18.42 -6.87
C ILE A 122 -13.05 17.23 -7.29
N GLU A 123 -12.44 16.07 -7.55
CA GLU A 123 -13.16 14.88 -8.05
C GLU A 123 -14.17 14.32 -7.04
N VAL A 124 -13.89 14.43 -5.73
CA VAL A 124 -14.63 13.71 -4.69
C VAL A 124 -15.58 14.64 -3.92
N GLN A 125 -15.75 15.90 -4.36
CA GLN A 125 -16.66 16.87 -3.74
C GLN A 125 -18.12 16.37 -3.68
N ASN A 126 -18.56 15.54 -4.63
CA ASN A 126 -19.93 15.02 -4.71
C ASN A 126 -20.02 13.49 -4.60
N SER A 127 -18.94 12.83 -4.17
CA SER A 127 -18.90 11.37 -4.08
C SER A 127 -19.55 10.85 -2.80
N GLU A 128 -20.21 9.70 -2.89
CA GLU A 128 -20.66 8.91 -1.74
C GLU A 128 -19.54 8.61 -0.74
N ALA A 129 -18.27 8.70 -1.16
CA ALA A 129 -17.10 8.53 -0.30
C ALA A 129 -17.18 9.38 0.99
N PHE A 130 -17.83 10.54 0.97
CA PHE A 130 -17.94 11.46 2.11
C PHE A 130 -19.36 11.53 2.73
N PHE A 131 -20.17 10.47 2.62
CA PHE A 131 -21.53 10.41 3.18
C PHE A 131 -21.63 10.67 4.70
N TRP A 132 -20.50 10.58 5.40
CA TRP A 132 -20.36 10.79 6.84
C TRP A 132 -20.26 12.27 7.24
N ARG A 133 -20.01 13.19 6.28
CA ARG A 133 -19.92 14.63 6.55
C ARG A 133 -21.21 15.18 7.15
N CYS A 134 -21.08 16.09 8.10
CA CYS A 134 -22.18 16.87 8.61
C CYS A 134 -22.45 18.05 7.66
N LYS A 135 -23.65 18.12 7.07
CA LYS A 135 -24.06 19.19 6.13
C LYS A 135 -24.26 20.56 6.78
N VAL A 136 -24.20 20.61 8.12
CA VAL A 136 -24.41 21.83 8.90
C VAL A 136 -23.20 22.77 8.80
N PHE A 137 -22.01 22.25 8.44
CA PHE A 137 -20.82 23.05 8.22
C PHE A 137 -20.70 23.42 6.73
N PRO A 138 -20.51 24.71 6.40
CA PRO A 138 -20.16 25.10 5.03
C PRO A 138 -18.78 24.54 4.65
N PHE A 139 -18.63 24.23 3.35
CA PHE A 139 -17.42 23.73 2.72
C PHE A 139 -16.29 24.76 2.71
#